data_AF-T0Z8U8-F1
#
_entry.id   AF-T0Z8U8-F1
#
_cell.length_a   1.000
_cell.length_b   1.000
_cell.length_c   1.000
_cell.angle_alpha   90.00
_cell.angle_beta   90.00
_cell.angle_gamma   90.00
#
_symmetry.space_group_name_H-M   'P 1'
#
loop_
_entity.id
_entity.type
_entity.pdbx_description
1 polymer ?
#
loop_
_entity_poly.entity_id
_entity_poly.type
_entity_poly.pdbx_seq_one_letter_code
_entity_poly.pdbx_strand_id
1 'polypeptide(L)'
;YYAATALALAGPGGEPVSFIIPSGNLGNAMACIWARRLGLPIGEVVLAHNANRAVPEFLGGAPWRPRPSVATLASAMDVGEPSNMERLRALYPDDAQLRAALSACSVDDVAIRARIRADYRRLGRIWCPHTAVAAEAYARLSEARRRAGRWVLVATAHPGKFRE
;
A
#
# COMPACT_ATOMS: atom_id res chain seq x y z
N TYR A 1 -10.27 11.02 0.29
CA TYR A 1 -11.10 9.83 0.50
C TYR A 1 -10.76 9.08 1.79
N TYR A 2 -9.51 9.08 2.29
CA TYR A 2 -9.16 8.41 3.55
C TYR A 2 -10.05 8.80 4.71
N ALA A 3 -10.28 10.10 4.93
CA ALA A 3 -11.13 10.58 6.01
C ALA A 3 -12.55 10.01 5.94
N ALA A 4 -13.22 10.20 4.79
CA ALA A 4 -14.57 9.69 4.55
C ALA A 4 -14.65 8.16 4.72
N THR A 5 -13.67 7.42 4.20
CA THR A 5 -13.63 5.96 4.30
C THR A 5 -13.41 5.50 5.75
N ALA A 6 -12.49 6.15 6.47
CA ALA A 6 -12.19 5.83 7.85
C ALA A 6 -13.39 6.07 8.77
N LEU A 7 -14.06 7.21 8.61
CA LEU A 7 -15.26 7.52 9.39
C LEU A 7 -16.43 6.59 9.07
N ALA A 8 -16.59 6.20 7.80
CA ALA A 8 -17.66 5.31 7.38
C ALA A 8 -17.46 3.84 7.80
N LEU A 9 -16.21 3.40 7.97
CA LEU A 9 -15.86 1.99 8.25
C LEU A 9 -15.30 1.76 9.66
N ALA A 10 -15.14 2.81 10.46
CA ALA A 10 -14.79 2.67 11.87
C ALA A 10 -15.79 1.75 12.58
N GLY A 11 -15.30 0.95 13.52
CA GLY A 11 -16.20 0.09 14.29
C GLY A 11 -17.14 0.90 15.20
N PRO A 12 -18.18 0.27 15.77
CA PRO A 12 -19.15 0.95 16.64
C PRO A 12 -18.50 1.63 17.86
N GLY A 13 -17.34 1.15 18.32
CA GLY A 13 -16.55 1.74 19.41
C GLY A 13 -15.46 2.70 18.92
N GLY A 14 -15.45 3.07 17.64
CA GLY A 14 -14.40 3.88 17.02
C GLY A 14 -13.15 3.07 16.63
N GLU A 15 -13.24 1.75 16.55
CA GLU A 15 -12.11 0.90 16.17
C GLU A 15 -11.57 1.30 14.79
N PRO A 16 -10.25 1.47 14.66
CA PRO A 16 -9.67 1.99 13.45
C PRO A 16 -9.74 1.01 12.28
N VAL A 17 -9.67 1.55 11.07
CA VAL A 17 -9.54 0.77 9.83
C VAL A 17 -8.13 0.89 9.27
N SER A 18 -7.58 -0.25 8.84
CA SER A 18 -6.23 -0.34 8.26
C SER A 18 -6.29 -0.23 6.74
N PHE A 19 -5.24 0.32 6.13
CA PHE A 19 -5.16 0.53 4.68
C PHE A 19 -3.96 -0.17 4.06
N ILE A 20 -4.18 -0.78 2.89
CA ILE A 20 -3.11 -1.24 2.00
C ILE A 20 -3.14 -0.37 0.75
N ILE A 21 -2.03 0.32 0.49
CA ILE A 21 -1.94 1.39 -0.49
C ILE A 21 -0.91 0.99 -1.57
N PRO A 22 -1.33 0.70 -2.82
CA PRO A 22 -0.41 0.57 -3.93
C PRO A 22 0.38 1.87 -4.09
N SER A 23 1.70 1.81 -3.95
CA SER A 23 2.55 2.98 -3.76
C SER A 23 3.67 3.04 -4.79
N GLY A 24 3.76 4.18 -5.49
CA GLY A 24 4.91 4.59 -6.29
C GLY A 24 5.55 5.82 -5.68
N ASN A 25 5.15 7.01 -6.15
CA ASN A 25 5.63 8.32 -5.67
C ASN A 25 5.20 8.72 -4.24
N LEU A 26 4.59 7.83 -3.46
CA LEU A 26 4.16 8.01 -2.06
C LEU A 26 3.14 9.13 -1.74
N GLY A 27 2.76 9.99 -2.69
CA GLY A 27 1.81 11.09 -2.41
C GLY A 27 0.45 10.62 -1.88
N ASN A 28 -0.05 9.51 -2.42
CA ASN A 28 -1.29 8.90 -1.95
C ASN A 28 -1.15 8.37 -0.49
N ALA A 29 -0.07 7.65 -0.20
CA ALA A 29 0.22 7.15 1.14
C ALA A 29 0.39 8.29 2.15
N MET A 30 1.06 9.39 1.76
CA MET A 30 1.20 10.59 2.58
C MET A 30 -0.16 11.17 2.99
N ALA A 31 -1.14 11.23 2.10
CA ALA A 31 -2.48 11.69 2.44
C ALA A 31 -3.17 10.80 3.49
N CYS A 32 -2.95 9.48 3.46
CA CYS A 32 -3.44 8.55 4.49
C CYS A 32 -2.76 8.84 5.84
N ILE A 33 -1.44 9.03 5.81
CA ILE A 33 -0.62 9.27 7.00
C ILE A 33 -0.99 10.61 7.65
N TRP A 34 -1.24 11.66 6.87
CA TRP A 34 -1.76 12.93 7.37
C TRP A 34 -3.15 12.77 7.97
N ALA A 35 -4.06 12.08 7.29
CA ALA A 35 -5.40 11.80 7.84
C ALA A 35 -5.31 11.08 9.20
N ARG A 36 -4.39 10.12 9.36
CA ARG A 36 -4.13 9.44 10.64
C ARG A 36 -3.60 10.41 11.70
N ARG A 37 -2.63 11.26 11.34
CA ARG A 37 -2.06 12.27 12.25
C ARG A 37 -3.07 13.34 12.69
N LEU A 38 -4.10 13.60 11.88
CA LEU A 38 -5.22 14.48 12.23
C LEU A 38 -6.22 13.82 13.20
N GLY A 39 -5.96 12.60 13.66
CA GLY A 39 -6.78 11.91 14.67
C GLY A 39 -7.91 11.07 14.10
N LEU A 40 -7.95 10.83 12.78
CA LEU A 40 -8.97 9.96 12.19
C LEU A 40 -8.67 8.48 12.53
N PRO A 41 -9.72 7.63 12.61
CA PRO A 41 -9.61 6.23 13.06
C PRO A 41 -8.93 5.35 11.99
N ILE A 42 -7.64 5.59 11.78
CA ILE A 42 -6.79 4.93 10.80
C ILE A 42 -5.74 4.14 11.54
N GLY A 43 -5.74 2.83 11.34
CA GLY A 43 -4.86 1.89 12.03
C GLY A 43 -3.55 1.69 11.28
N GLU A 44 -3.29 0.45 10.89
CA GLU A 44 -2.10 0.11 10.14
C GLU A 44 -2.15 0.70 8.73
N VAL A 45 -1.00 1.15 8.24
CA VAL A 45 -0.81 1.59 6.87
C VAL A 45 0.29 0.73 6.25
N VAL A 46 -0.07 -0.04 5.23
CA VAL A 46 0.84 -0.92 4.49
C VAL A 46 1.07 -0.35 3.10
N LEU A 47 2.34 -0.09 2.78
CA LEU A 47 2.73 0.36 1.44
C LEU A 47 3.03 -0.86 0.58
N ALA A 48 2.19 -1.11 -0.42
CA ALA A 48 2.37 -2.21 -1.35
C ALA A 48 3.07 -1.68 -2.60
N HIS A 49 4.32 -2.10 -2.82
CA HIS A 49 5.12 -1.73 -4.00
C HIS A 49 5.16 -2.89 -4.99
N ASN A 50 5.45 -2.60 -6.26
CA ASN A 50 5.80 -3.63 -7.23
C ASN A 50 7.28 -4.05 -7.06
N ALA A 51 7.96 -4.47 -8.13
CA ALA A 51 9.39 -4.82 -8.09
C ALA A 51 10.32 -3.64 -7.71
N ASN A 52 9.80 -2.40 -7.69
CA ASN A 52 10.53 -1.21 -7.25
C ASN A 52 10.62 -1.16 -5.70
N ARG A 53 11.69 -1.78 -5.20
CA ARG A 53 11.86 -2.18 -3.78
C ARG A 53 12.57 -1.18 -2.87
N ALA A 54 12.86 0.06 -3.32
CA ALA A 54 13.58 1.04 -2.52
C ALA A 54 12.92 1.35 -1.16
N VAL A 55 11.60 1.56 -1.17
CA VAL A 55 10.83 1.83 0.06
C VAL A 55 10.65 0.57 0.93
N PRO A 56 10.26 -0.60 0.39
CA PRO A 56 10.23 -1.84 1.16
C PRO A 56 11.54 -2.20 1.85
N GLU A 57 12.68 -2.11 1.15
CA GLU A 57 13.99 -2.41 1.73
C GLU A 57 14.36 -1.41 2.83
N PHE A 58 14.11 -0.12 2.60
CA PHE A 58 14.31 0.90 3.61
C PHE A 58 13.43 0.64 4.84
N LEU A 59 12.12 0.44 4.70
CA LEU A 59 11.28 0.15 5.87
C LEU A 59 11.63 -1.18 6.55
N GLY A 60 12.25 -2.12 5.82
CA GLY A 60 12.72 -3.41 6.32
C GLY A 60 14.07 -3.42 7.06
N GLY A 61 14.75 -2.28 7.20
CA GLY A 61 16.02 -2.22 7.94
C GLY A 61 17.22 -1.72 7.13
N ALA A 62 17.14 -1.69 5.80
CA ALA A 62 18.25 -1.23 4.98
C ALA A 62 18.42 0.30 5.04
N PRO A 63 19.63 0.82 4.74
CA PRO A 63 19.84 2.24 4.47
C PRO A 63 18.99 2.72 3.29
N TRP A 64 18.60 4.01 3.30
CA TRP A 64 17.88 4.60 2.18
C TRP A 64 18.76 4.60 0.92
N ARG A 65 18.28 3.95 -0.14
CA ARG A 65 18.99 3.79 -1.42
C ARG A 65 18.01 3.95 -2.59
N PRO A 66 17.80 5.18 -3.07
CA PRO A 66 17.07 5.41 -4.31
C PRO A 66 17.84 4.78 -5.47
N ARG A 67 17.12 4.36 -6.51
CA ARG A 67 17.71 3.65 -7.67
C ARG A 67 16.87 3.88 -8.92
N PRO A 68 17.39 3.58 -10.12
CA PRO A 68 16.58 3.58 -11.34
C PRO A 68 15.35 2.70 -11.21
N SER A 69 14.24 3.10 -11.82
CA SER A 69 13.02 2.30 -11.79
C SER A 69 13.16 1.04 -12.66
N VAL A 70 12.42 0.00 -12.26
CA VAL A 70 12.26 -1.23 -13.03
C VAL A 70 10.84 -1.23 -13.59
N ALA A 71 10.70 -1.51 -14.89
CA ALA A 71 9.41 -1.60 -15.54
C ALA A 71 8.62 -2.82 -15.04
N THR A 72 7.36 -2.64 -14.69
CA THR A 72 6.48 -3.75 -14.28
C THR A 72 5.04 -3.56 -14.80
N LEU A 73 4.18 -4.57 -14.62
CA LEU A 73 2.75 -4.48 -14.96
C LEU A 73 2.01 -3.36 -14.24
N ALA A 74 2.44 -3.03 -13.03
CA ALA A 74 1.88 -1.92 -12.26
C ALA A 74 2.61 -0.61 -12.60
N SER A 75 2.68 -0.26 -13.88
CA SER A 75 3.59 0.77 -14.43
C SER A 75 3.55 2.14 -13.74
N ALA A 76 2.38 2.62 -13.33
CA ALA A 76 2.25 3.86 -12.54
C ALA A 76 2.95 3.84 -11.16
N MET A 77 3.43 2.68 -10.70
CA MET A 77 4.20 2.48 -9.48
C MET A 77 5.69 2.24 -9.74
N ASP A 78 6.15 2.34 -10.99
CA ASP A 78 7.54 2.15 -11.40
C ASP A 78 8.42 3.33 -10.97
N VAL A 79 8.67 3.40 -9.66
CA VAL A 79 9.33 4.52 -9.00
C VAL A 79 10.42 3.98 -8.08
N GLY A 80 11.67 4.13 -8.51
CA GLY A 80 12.83 3.78 -7.68
C GLY A 80 13.31 4.92 -6.77
N GLU A 81 12.86 6.15 -7.02
CA GLU A 81 13.10 7.34 -6.19
C GLU A 81 11.79 8.14 -6.01
N PRO A 82 11.00 7.84 -4.96
CA PRO A 82 9.74 8.53 -4.73
C PRO A 82 9.94 9.96 -4.27
N SER A 83 9.39 10.92 -5.00
CA SER A 83 9.53 12.35 -4.67
C SER A 83 8.95 12.75 -3.32
N ASN A 84 7.95 12.04 -2.80
CA ASN A 84 7.41 12.30 -1.46
C ASN A 84 8.16 11.56 -0.33
N MET A 85 9.26 10.85 -0.61
CA MET A 85 10.05 10.19 0.45
C MET A 85 10.65 11.22 1.41
N GLU A 86 11.12 12.35 0.90
CA GLU A 86 11.63 13.46 1.73
C GLU A 86 10.56 13.94 2.71
N ARG A 87 9.34 14.22 2.21
CA ARG A 87 8.21 14.63 3.05
C ARG A 87 7.82 13.57 4.05
N LEU A 88 7.86 12.29 3.66
CA LEU A 88 7.56 11.19 4.57
C LEU A 88 8.56 11.13 5.72
N ARG A 89 9.86 11.23 5.43
CA ARG A 89 10.91 11.26 6.46
C ARG A 89 10.78 12.47 7.38
N ALA A 90 10.50 13.64 6.82
CA ALA A 90 10.31 14.88 7.59
C ALA A 90 9.13 14.83 8.57
N LEU A 91 8.17 13.92 8.39
CA LEU A 91 7.06 13.76 9.33
C LEU A 91 7.44 13.03 10.62
N TYR A 92 8.59 12.34 10.64
CA TYR A 92 9.04 11.55 11.77
C TYR A 92 10.38 12.11 12.29
N PRO A 93 10.60 12.14 13.61
CA PRO A 93 11.88 12.56 14.20
C PRO A 93 13.11 11.83 13.65
N ASP A 94 12.98 10.53 13.37
CA ASP A 94 14.06 9.71 12.81
C ASP A 94 13.54 8.53 11.98
N ASP A 95 14.47 7.86 11.30
CA ASP A 95 14.17 6.70 10.45
C ASP A 95 13.66 5.49 11.27
N ALA A 96 14.00 5.37 12.55
CA ALA A 96 13.57 4.25 13.40
C ALA A 96 12.07 4.37 13.73
N GLN A 97 11.60 5.57 14.09
CA GLN A 97 10.20 5.85 14.33
C GLN A 97 9.36 5.76 13.05
N LEU A 98 9.91 6.16 11.91
CA LEU A 98 9.27 5.94 10.60
C LEU A 98 9.08 4.44 10.32
N ARG A 99 10.11 3.62 10.53
CA ARG A 99 10.07 2.16 10.34
C ARG A 99 9.09 1.48 11.30
N ALA A 100 8.93 1.99 12.52
CA ALA A 100 7.95 1.48 13.48
C ALA A 100 6.51 1.85 13.09
N ALA A 101 6.31 2.98 12.41
CA ALA A 101 4.97 3.53 12.15
C ALA A 101 4.30 3.00 10.87
N LEU A 102 5.06 2.38 9.97
CA LEU A 102 4.62 1.93 8.65
C LEU A 102 5.24 0.57 8.32
N SER A 103 4.52 -0.23 7.55
CA SER A 103 5.09 -1.44 6.95
C SER A 103 4.98 -1.37 5.43
N ALA A 104 5.85 -2.12 4.75
CA ALA A 104 5.83 -2.20 3.30
C ALA A 104 6.17 -3.61 2.81
N CYS A 105 5.71 -3.92 1.61
CA CYS A 105 6.05 -5.15 0.92
C CYS A 105 6.24 -4.90 -0.58
N SER A 106 6.90 -5.83 -1.25
CA SER A 106 7.09 -5.82 -2.70
C SER A 106 6.37 -7.02 -3.32
N VAL A 107 5.70 -6.79 -4.43
CA VAL A 107 4.96 -7.79 -5.20
C VAL A 107 5.47 -7.78 -6.65
N ASP A 108 5.98 -8.91 -7.13
CA ASP A 108 6.46 -9.03 -8.51
C ASP A 108 5.32 -9.29 -9.50
N ASP A 109 5.64 -9.20 -10.79
CA ASP A 109 4.65 -9.38 -11.87
C ASP A 109 4.07 -10.81 -11.92
N VAL A 110 4.82 -11.81 -11.46
CA VAL A 110 4.33 -13.20 -11.37
C VAL A 110 3.19 -13.26 -10.37
N ALA A 111 3.38 -12.70 -9.17
CA ALA A 111 2.38 -12.63 -8.13
C ALA A 111 1.20 -11.71 -8.51
N ILE A 112 1.45 -10.59 -9.20
CA ILE A 112 0.38 -9.71 -9.73
C ILE A 112 -0.53 -10.50 -10.68
N ARG A 113 0.03 -11.19 -11.68
CA ARG A 113 -0.77 -12.00 -12.63
C ARG A 113 -1.52 -13.13 -11.93
N ALA A 114 -0.86 -13.81 -10.99
CA ALA A 114 -1.48 -14.89 -10.21
C ALA A 114 -2.67 -14.36 -9.39
N ARG A 115 -2.50 -13.21 -8.72
CA ARG A 115 -3.55 -12.55 -7.94
C ARG A 115 -4.75 -12.16 -8.78
N ILE A 116 -4.54 -11.53 -9.93
CA ILE A 116 -5.64 -11.15 -10.85
C ILE A 116 -6.47 -12.39 -11.23
N ARG A 117 -5.81 -13.47 -11.64
CA ARG A 117 -6.49 -14.72 -12.02
C ARG A 117 -7.22 -15.37 -10.85
N ALA A 118 -6.58 -15.44 -9.68
CA ALA A 118 -7.15 -16.06 -8.49
C ALA A 118 -8.40 -15.32 -8.01
N ASP A 119 -8.33 -14.00 -7.93
CA ASP A 119 -9.47 -13.20 -7.47
C ASP A 119 -10.58 -13.11 -8.52
N TYR A 120 -10.29 -13.13 -9.83
CA TYR A 120 -11.33 -13.27 -10.84
C TYR A 120 -12.13 -14.56 -10.66
N ARG A 121 -11.43 -15.70 -10.47
CA ARG A 121 -12.08 -17.00 -10.23
C ARG A 121 -12.90 -17.02 -8.94
N ARG A 122 -12.42 -16.36 -7.89
CA ARG A 122 -13.03 -16.38 -6.55
C ARG A 122 -14.16 -15.37 -6.37
N LEU A 123 -14.02 -14.18 -6.94
CA LEU A 123 -14.89 -13.02 -6.69
C LEU A 123 -15.70 -12.60 -7.91
N GLY A 124 -15.40 -13.12 -9.10
CA GLY A 124 -15.97 -12.64 -10.36
C GLY A 124 -15.55 -11.20 -10.71
N ARG A 125 -14.49 -10.68 -10.09
CA ARG A 125 -14.01 -9.30 -10.25
C ARG A 125 -12.58 -9.26 -10.79
N ILE A 126 -12.33 -8.36 -11.72
CA ILE A 126 -11.00 -8.14 -12.30
C ILE A 126 -10.36 -6.92 -11.64
N TRP A 127 -9.13 -7.08 -11.17
CA TRP A 127 -8.29 -6.00 -10.68
C TRP A 127 -7.41 -5.47 -11.81
N CYS A 128 -7.14 -4.15 -11.82
CA CYS A 128 -5.97 -3.64 -12.54
C CYS A 128 -4.67 -4.13 -11.83
N PRO A 129 -3.52 -4.11 -12.51
CA PRO A 129 -2.25 -4.52 -11.91
C PRO A 129 -1.92 -3.83 -10.58
N HIS A 130 -2.19 -2.53 -10.47
CA HIS A 130 -1.93 -1.76 -9.24
C HIS A 130 -2.80 -2.22 -8.07
N THR A 131 -4.09 -2.46 -8.31
CA THR A 131 -4.99 -2.95 -7.27
C THR A 131 -4.64 -4.39 -6.87
N ALA A 132 -4.18 -5.19 -7.82
CA ALA A 132 -3.70 -6.54 -7.56
C ALA A 132 -2.46 -6.55 -6.64
N VAL A 133 -1.58 -5.53 -6.70
CA VAL A 133 -0.47 -5.38 -5.74
C VAL A 133 -0.99 -5.26 -4.31
N ALA A 134 -2.03 -4.44 -4.06
CA ALA A 134 -2.64 -4.36 -2.73
C ALA A 134 -3.38 -5.65 -2.33
N ALA A 135 -4.09 -6.28 -3.26
CA ALA A 135 -4.80 -7.53 -3.01
C ALA A 135 -3.85 -8.68 -2.65
N GLU A 136 -2.69 -8.73 -3.31
CA GLU A 136 -1.65 -9.69 -3.00
C GLU A 136 -0.97 -9.40 -1.66
N ALA A 137 -0.68 -8.13 -1.36
CA ALA A 137 -0.19 -7.73 -0.05
C ALA A 137 -1.14 -8.14 1.09
N TYR A 138 -2.45 -7.99 0.90
CA TYR A 138 -3.47 -8.45 1.86
C TYR A 138 -3.45 -9.97 2.04
N ALA A 139 -3.33 -10.72 0.95
CA ALA A 139 -3.29 -12.18 1.00
C ALA A 139 -2.03 -12.72 1.71
N ARG A 140 -0.93 -11.97 1.69
CA ARG A 140 0.32 -12.30 2.39
C ARG A 140 0.30 -11.97 3.88
N LEU A 141 -0.68 -11.19 4.36
CA LEU A 141 -0.84 -10.96 5.81
C LEU A 141 -1.06 -12.30 6.54
N SER A 142 -0.66 -12.36 7.82
CA SER A 142 -1.03 -13.52 8.64
C SER A 142 -2.54 -13.55 8.86
N GLU A 143 -3.08 -14.75 9.07
CA GLU A 143 -4.51 -14.92 9.32
C GLU A 143 -4.97 -14.14 10.57
N ALA A 144 -4.12 -14.12 11.61
CA ALA A 144 -4.35 -13.30 12.80
C ALA A 144 -4.47 -11.81 12.46
N ARG A 145 -3.56 -11.24 11.64
CA ARG A 145 -3.62 -9.82 11.23
C ARG A 145 -4.85 -9.51 10.39
N ARG A 146 -5.27 -10.43 9.52
CA ARG A 146 -6.52 -10.26 8.74
C ARG A 146 -7.76 -10.27 9.62
N ARG A 147 -7.81 -11.11 10.66
CA ARG A 147 -8.94 -11.21 11.59
C ARG A 147 -8.98 -10.09 12.62
N ALA A 148 -7.83 -9.54 12.99
CA ALA A 148 -7.71 -8.54 14.05
C ALA A 148 -8.32 -7.18 13.69
N GLY A 149 -8.56 -6.89 12.40
CA GLY A 149 -9.01 -5.57 11.99
C GLY A 149 -9.72 -5.53 10.65
N ARG A 150 -10.31 -4.37 10.36
CA ARG A 150 -10.90 -4.06 9.06
C ARG A 150 -9.81 -3.55 8.12
N TRP A 151 -9.81 -4.06 6.89
CA TRP A 151 -8.79 -3.73 5.89
C TRP A 151 -9.44 -3.13 4.65
N VAL A 152 -8.94 -1.97 4.23
CA VAL A 152 -9.29 -1.34 2.96
C VAL A 152 -8.11 -1.47 2.00
N LEU A 153 -8.38 -2.02 0.83
CA LEU A 153 -7.44 -2.12 -0.27
C LEU A 153 -7.72 -0.97 -1.22
N VAL A 154 -6.75 -0.09 -1.43
CA VAL A 154 -6.94 1.08 -2.29
C VAL A 154 -6.89 0.66 -3.76
N ALA A 155 -8.04 0.67 -4.42
CA ALA A 155 -8.14 0.45 -5.86
C ALA A 155 -7.85 1.74 -6.62
N THR A 156 -6.66 1.84 -7.24
CA THR A 156 -6.15 3.11 -7.80
C THR A 156 -6.52 3.34 -9.27
N ALA A 157 -6.97 2.32 -9.98
CA ALA A 157 -7.38 2.44 -11.36
C ALA A 157 -8.42 1.39 -11.77
N HIS A 158 -9.24 1.73 -12.75
CA HIS A 158 -10.15 0.79 -13.40
C HIS A 158 -9.36 -0.21 -14.29
N PRO A 159 -9.70 -1.51 -14.30
CA PRO A 159 -8.98 -2.53 -15.09
C PRO A 159 -8.95 -2.21 -16.59
N GLY A 160 -9.99 -1.58 -17.14
CA GLY A 160 -10.05 -1.19 -18.55
C GLY A 160 -8.95 -0.21 -19.01
N LYS A 161 -8.18 0.40 -18.10
CA LYS A 161 -7.00 1.24 -18.41
C LYS A 161 -5.73 0.41 -18.69
N PHE A 162 -5.73 -0.88 -18.34
CA PHE A 162 -4.58 -1.79 -18.45
C PHE A 162 -5.07 -3.11 -19.07
N ARG A 163 -5.02 -3.19 -20.41
CA ARG A 163 -5.62 -4.28 -21.20
C ARG A 163 -4.63 -5.39 -21.58
N GLU A 164 -3.35 -5.21 -21.27
CA GLU A 164 -2.21 -6.09 -21.51
C GLU A 164 -1.98 -7.10 -20.37
#